data_AF-A0A9D9VZE1-F1
#
_entry.id   AF-A0A9D9VZE1-F1
#
_cell.length_a   1.000
_cell.length_b   1.000
_cell.length_c   1.000
_cell.angle_alpha   90.00
_cell.angle_beta   90.00
_cell.angle_gamma   90.00
#
_symmetry.space_group_name_H-M   'P 1'
#
loop_
_entity.id
_entity.type
_entity.pdbx_description
1 polymer ?
#
loop_
_entity_poly.entity_id
_entity_poly.type
_entity_poly.pdbx_seq_one_letter_code
_entity_poly.pdbx_strand_id
1 'polypeptide(L)'
;MTQSMKKPTSKEATKLTPAKMEKKQLFDGEMRYRKGYISGPLLKDFTFTAFKKIADKSPFSQSEWAIFLHLSERTLQRYAKSNSTFAAINAERALQIANCRKEAKNTFAGQKWFIS
;
A
#
# COMPACT_ATOMS: atom_id res chain seq x y z
N MET A 1 -51.15 14.83 -44.03
CA MET A 1 -50.10 14.01 -43.39
C MET A 1 -48.80 14.80 -43.40
N THR A 2 -48.42 15.39 -42.28
CA THR A 2 -47.21 16.21 -42.11
C THR A 2 -46.00 15.32 -41.86
N GLN A 3 -45.06 15.24 -42.81
CA GLN A 3 -43.73 14.68 -42.56
C GLN A 3 -42.82 15.75 -41.95
N SER A 4 -42.22 15.39 -40.82
CA SER A 4 -41.35 16.22 -39.99
C SER A 4 -39.96 16.39 -40.61
N MET A 5 -39.47 17.62 -40.59
CA MET A 5 -38.16 18.04 -41.08
C MET A 5 -37.03 17.65 -40.10
N LYS A 6 -35.89 17.18 -40.62
CA LYS A 6 -34.55 17.53 -40.08
C LYS A 6 -33.55 17.70 -41.22
N LYS A 7 -32.90 18.87 -41.23
CA LYS A 7 -31.81 19.29 -42.13
C LYS A 7 -30.76 20.06 -41.26
N PRO A 8 -29.55 20.34 -41.76
CA PRO A 8 -28.31 19.67 -41.35
C PRO A 8 -27.25 20.64 -40.80
N THR A 9 -26.17 20.13 -40.18
CA THR A 9 -24.94 20.88 -39.85
C THR A 9 -23.83 19.89 -39.51
N SER A 10 -22.53 20.04 -39.73
CA SER A 10 -21.63 20.80 -40.62
C SER A 10 -20.23 20.22 -40.33
N LYS A 11 -19.29 20.37 -41.26
CA LYS A 11 -18.01 19.65 -41.37
C LYS A 11 -16.97 19.94 -40.26
N GLU A 12 -16.25 18.88 -39.88
CA GLU A 12 -14.80 18.72 -39.62
C GLU A 12 -13.98 19.82 -38.91
N ALA A 13 -13.38 19.48 -37.77
CA ALA A 13 -12.22 20.17 -37.19
C ALA A 13 -11.29 19.16 -36.49
N THR A 14 -10.14 18.91 -37.12
CA THR A 14 -8.97 18.21 -36.60
C THR A 14 -8.48 18.85 -35.29
N LYS A 15 -8.25 18.08 -34.21
CA LYS A 15 -7.52 18.59 -33.02
C LYS A 15 -6.55 17.56 -32.41
N LEU A 16 -5.28 17.78 -32.76
CA LEU A 16 -4.08 17.77 -31.92
C LEU A 16 -3.83 16.58 -30.96
N THR A 17 -2.83 15.77 -31.29
CA THR A 17 -2.00 15.05 -30.32
C THR A 17 -1.26 16.05 -29.42
N PRO A 18 -1.38 15.98 -28.09
CA PRO A 18 -0.44 16.66 -27.21
C PRO A 18 0.77 15.76 -26.99
N ALA A 19 1.92 16.31 -27.36
CA ALA A 19 3.24 15.77 -27.14
C ALA A 19 3.45 15.20 -25.72
N LYS A 20 4.11 14.04 -25.66
CA LYS A 20 5.24 13.73 -24.77
C LYS A 20 5.28 14.54 -23.47
N MET A 21 4.29 14.37 -22.60
CA MET A 21 4.39 14.81 -21.22
C MET A 21 5.10 13.71 -20.44
N GLU A 22 6.41 13.87 -20.30
CA GLU A 22 7.21 13.19 -19.30
C GLU A 22 6.54 13.44 -17.94
N LYS A 23 5.77 12.44 -17.46
CA LYS A 23 5.25 12.45 -16.09
C LYS A 23 6.46 12.31 -15.18
N LYS A 24 7.06 13.44 -14.81
CA LYS A 24 7.72 13.57 -13.52
C LYS A 24 6.71 13.03 -12.52
N GLN A 25 7.03 11.86 -11.95
CA GLN A 25 6.27 11.22 -10.88
C GLN A 25 6.32 12.17 -9.69
N LEU A 26 5.42 13.16 -9.68
CA LEU A 26 5.07 13.89 -8.48
C LEU A 26 4.50 12.84 -7.54
N PHE A 27 5.26 12.53 -6.50
CA PHE A 27 4.83 11.72 -5.37
C PHE A 27 3.62 12.41 -4.75
N ASP A 28 2.42 11.98 -5.14
CA ASP A 28 1.12 12.54 -4.78
C ASP A 28 0.56 11.97 -3.48
N GLY A 29 1.38 11.30 -2.66
CA GLY A 29 0.98 10.80 -1.34
C GLY A 29 -0.05 9.67 -1.36
N GLU A 30 -0.57 9.29 -2.53
CA GLU A 30 -1.39 8.10 -2.71
C GLU A 30 -0.52 6.85 -2.47
N MET A 31 -0.81 6.13 -1.38
CA MET A 31 -0.23 4.81 -1.10
C MET A 31 -0.63 3.82 -2.20
N ARG A 32 0.14 3.81 -3.30
CA ARG A 32 0.07 2.78 -4.33
C ARG A 32 0.57 1.47 -3.74
N TYR A 33 -0.30 0.73 -3.06
CA TYR A 33 -0.05 -0.67 -2.75
C TYR A 33 0.42 -1.33 -4.04
N ARG A 34 1.68 -1.79 -4.06
CA ARG A 34 2.26 -2.47 -5.21
C ARG A 34 1.38 -3.69 -5.46
N LYS A 35 0.49 -3.59 -6.45
CA LYS A 35 -0.34 -4.69 -6.93
C LYS A 35 0.61 -5.78 -7.44
N GLY A 36 1.03 -6.70 -6.57
CA GLY A 36 1.79 -7.87 -7.01
C GLY A 36 2.82 -8.54 -6.10
N TYR A 37 2.91 -8.34 -4.78
CA TYR A 37 3.92 -9.10 -4.00
C TYR A 37 3.43 -9.94 -2.83
N ILE A 38 2.19 -9.76 -2.37
CA ILE A 38 1.62 -10.60 -1.31
C ILE A 38 0.18 -10.92 -1.68
N SER A 39 -0.07 -12.11 -2.23
CA SER A 39 -1.40 -12.51 -2.70
C SER A 39 -1.97 -13.69 -1.94
N GLY A 40 -3.29 -13.64 -1.70
CA GLY A 40 -4.18 -14.77 -1.49
C GLY A 40 -4.09 -15.43 -0.10
N PRO A 41 -3.46 -16.60 0.07
CA PRO A 41 -3.53 -17.39 1.32
C PRO A 41 -2.77 -16.75 2.49
N LEU A 42 -1.59 -16.17 2.22
CA LEU A 42 -0.70 -15.66 3.28
C LEU A 42 -1.32 -14.50 4.09
N LEU A 43 -2.25 -13.76 3.47
CA LEU A 43 -2.99 -12.68 4.13
C LEU A 43 -4.23 -13.18 4.88
N LYS A 44 -4.86 -14.25 4.39
CA LYS A 44 -6.12 -14.79 4.94
C LYS A 44 -5.92 -15.48 6.29
N ASP A 45 -4.72 -15.97 6.57
CA ASP A 45 -4.40 -16.68 7.82
C ASP A 45 -3.39 -15.92 8.70
N PHE A 46 -3.22 -14.61 8.46
CA PHE A 46 -2.27 -13.80 9.20
C PHE A 46 -2.83 -13.42 10.58
N THR A 47 -2.40 -14.15 11.62
CA THR A 47 -2.84 -13.98 13.01
C THR A 47 -1.98 -12.98 13.78
N PHE A 48 -2.49 -12.53 14.95
CA PHE A 48 -1.70 -11.72 15.89
C PHE A 48 -0.37 -12.37 16.28
N THR A 49 -0.35 -13.68 16.49
CA THR A 49 0.91 -14.39 16.84
C THR A 49 1.94 -14.28 15.72
N ALA A 50 1.52 -14.37 14.45
CA ALA A 50 2.41 -14.18 13.31
C ALA A 50 2.94 -12.73 13.24
N PHE A 51 2.05 -11.76 13.46
CA PHE A 51 2.42 -10.35 13.57
C PHE A 51 3.42 -10.09 14.71
N LYS A 52 3.19 -10.67 15.90
CA LYS A 52 4.04 -10.45 17.08
C LYS A 52 5.49 -10.86 16.81
N LYS A 53 5.71 -11.98 16.10
CA LYS A 53 7.05 -12.43 15.66
C LYS A 53 7.76 -11.42 14.74
N ILE A 54 7.02 -10.60 14.00
CA ILE A 54 7.57 -9.51 13.19
C ILE A 54 7.89 -8.31 14.09
N ALA A 55 6.92 -7.92 14.92
CA ALA A 55 7.00 -6.78 15.83
C ALA A 55 8.15 -6.90 16.83
N ASP A 56 8.38 -8.08 17.41
CA ASP A 56 9.43 -8.35 18.41
C ASP A 56 10.84 -8.15 17.89
N LYS A 57 11.00 -8.17 16.57
CA LYS A 57 12.29 -7.98 15.92
C LYS A 57 12.52 -6.51 15.53
N SER A 58 11.68 -5.59 15.98
CA SER A 58 11.74 -4.16 15.72
C SER A 58 11.67 -3.36 17.02
N PRO A 59 12.28 -2.18 17.10
CA PRO A 59 12.25 -1.33 18.28
C PRO A 59 11.00 -0.44 18.36
N PHE A 60 9.87 -0.86 17.77
CA PHE A 60 8.64 -0.07 17.77
C PHE A 60 7.69 -0.48 18.88
N SER A 61 7.07 0.52 19.49
CA SER A 61 6.01 0.37 20.48
C SER A 61 4.69 -0.13 19.85
N GLN A 62 3.76 -0.55 20.71
CA GLN A 62 2.44 -1.00 20.26
C GLN A 62 1.63 0.12 19.58
N SER A 63 1.75 1.36 20.08
CA SER A 63 1.06 2.51 19.50
C SER A 63 1.58 2.85 18.10
N GLU A 64 2.90 2.81 17.90
CA GLU A 64 3.51 2.97 16.57
C GLU A 64 3.06 1.87 15.61
N TRP A 65 3.05 0.62 16.07
CA TRP A 65 2.53 -0.49 15.27
C TRP A 65 1.06 -0.30 14.90
N ALA A 66 0.23 0.21 15.80
CA ALA A 66 -1.17 0.51 15.48
C ALA A 66 -1.26 1.54 14.34
N ILE A 67 -0.45 2.60 14.39
CA ILE A 67 -0.36 3.62 13.34
C ILE A 67 0.06 3.00 12.00
N PHE A 68 1.14 2.21 11.98
CA PHE A 68 1.66 1.60 10.76
C PHE A 68 0.69 0.60 10.11
N LEU A 69 -0.07 -0.11 10.94
CA LEU A 69 -1.09 -1.05 10.48
C LEU A 69 -2.42 -0.39 10.14
N HIS A 70 -2.54 0.94 10.31
CA HIS A 70 -3.78 1.71 10.14
C HIS A 70 -4.92 1.18 11.04
N LEU A 71 -4.57 0.90 12.30
CA LEU A 71 -5.48 0.41 13.32
C LEU A 71 -5.49 1.37 14.52
N SER A 72 -6.59 1.38 15.26
CA SER A 72 -6.55 1.93 16.62
C SER A 72 -5.76 0.98 17.53
N GLU A 73 -5.13 1.54 18.57
CA GLU A 73 -4.42 0.72 19.54
C GLU A 73 -5.37 -0.27 20.25
N ARG A 74 -6.60 0.17 20.56
CA ARG A 74 -7.67 -0.71 21.10
C ARG A 74 -7.95 -1.90 20.17
N THR A 75 -7.96 -1.68 18.86
CA THR A 75 -8.18 -2.76 17.88
C THR A 75 -6.99 -3.73 17.89
N LEU A 76 -5.76 -3.23 17.94
CA LEU A 76 -4.56 -4.06 18.02
C LEU A 76 -4.52 -4.88 19.32
N GLN A 77 -4.90 -4.28 20.46
CA GLN A 77 -5.05 -4.98 21.73
C GLN A 77 -6.13 -6.07 21.69
N ARG A 78 -7.24 -5.84 20.97
CA ARG A 78 -8.26 -6.87 20.77
C ARG A 78 -7.73 -8.05 19.95
N TYR A 79 -6.98 -7.77 18.88
CA TYR A 79 -6.28 -8.82 18.14
C TYR A 79 -5.32 -9.62 19.03
N ALA A 80 -4.62 -8.95 19.93
CA ALA A 80 -3.71 -9.58 20.89
C ALA A 80 -4.44 -10.55 21.85
N LYS A 81 -5.61 -10.13 22.36
CA LYS A 81 -6.39 -10.94 23.32
C LYS A 81 -6.97 -12.21 22.72
N SER A 82 -7.48 -12.16 21.48
CA SER A 82 -8.17 -13.30 20.86
C SER A 82 -7.32 -14.04 19.81
N ASN A 83 -6.07 -13.61 19.60
CA ASN A 83 -5.20 -14.09 18.51
C ASN A 83 -5.91 -14.11 17.14
N SER A 84 -6.76 -13.11 16.88
CA SER A 84 -7.59 -13.09 15.67
C SER A 84 -6.78 -12.75 14.42
N THR A 85 -7.31 -13.14 13.27
CA THR A 85 -6.76 -12.85 11.95
C THR A 85 -6.97 -11.38 11.60
N PHE A 86 -5.93 -10.73 11.09
CA PHE A 86 -6.03 -9.38 10.58
C PHE A 86 -6.84 -9.32 9.28
N ALA A 87 -7.47 -8.16 9.03
CA ALA A 87 -7.94 -7.86 7.69
C ALA A 87 -6.76 -7.85 6.71
N ALA A 88 -6.99 -8.30 5.47
CA ALA A 88 -5.95 -8.47 4.45
C ALA A 88 -5.08 -7.22 4.27
N ILE A 89 -5.68 -6.03 4.32
CA ILE A 89 -4.97 -4.75 4.17
C ILE A 89 -3.97 -4.50 5.31
N ASN A 90 -4.34 -4.84 6.55
CA ASN A 90 -3.48 -4.64 7.73
C ASN A 90 -2.38 -5.71 7.76
N ALA A 91 -2.72 -6.95 7.39
CA ALA A 91 -1.75 -8.03 7.22
C ALA A 91 -0.70 -7.67 6.16
N GLU A 92 -1.13 -7.09 5.04
CA GLU A 92 -0.24 -6.65 3.98
C GLU A 92 0.75 -5.59 4.49
N ARG A 93 0.28 -4.61 5.27
CA ARG A 93 1.14 -3.59 5.90
C ARG A 93 2.21 -4.21 6.79
N ALA A 94 1.83 -5.13 7.67
CA ALA A 94 2.78 -5.81 8.55
C ALA A 94 3.90 -6.52 7.75
N LEU A 95 3.52 -7.21 6.68
CA LEU A 95 4.46 -7.94 5.84
C LEU A 95 5.32 -7.02 4.96
N GLN A 96 4.77 -5.92 4.46
CA GLN A 96 5.54 -4.88 3.76
C GLN A 96 6.64 -4.31 4.65
N ILE A 97 6.33 -4.01 5.92
CA ILE A 97 7.30 -3.49 6.88
C ILE A 97 8.35 -4.56 7.22
N ALA A 98 7.94 -5.82 7.38
CA ALA A 98 8.87 -6.93 7.59
C ALA A 98 9.87 -7.08 6.44
N ASN A 99 9.38 -7.00 5.19
CA ASN A 99 10.21 -7.03 3.99
C ASN A 99 11.13 -5.81 3.92
N CYS A 100 10.61 -4.60 4.16
CA CYS A 100 11.41 -3.39 4.21
C CYS A 100 12.58 -3.52 5.20
N ARG A 101 12.34 -4.09 6.38
CA ARG A 101 13.41 -4.30 7.37
C ARG A 101 14.43 -5.34 6.91
N LYS A 102 13.98 -6.42 6.25
CA LYS A 102 14.87 -7.44 5.68
C LYS A 102 15.79 -6.82 4.63
N GLU A 103 15.23 -6.05 3.70
CA GLU A 103 16.02 -5.37 2.67
C GLU A 103 16.93 -4.31 3.27
N ALA A 104 16.46 -3.51 4.23
CA ALA A 104 17.30 -2.57 4.97
C ALA A 104 18.48 -3.28 5.65
N LYS A 105 18.27 -4.43 6.29
CA LYS A 105 19.37 -5.22 6.84
C LYS A 105 20.35 -5.66 5.74
N ASN A 106 19.86 -6.16 4.61
CA ASN A 106 20.74 -6.60 3.52
C ASN A 106 21.57 -5.45 2.92
N THR A 107 20.95 -4.29 2.74
CA THR A 107 21.60 -3.11 2.15
C THR A 107 22.55 -2.43 3.14
N PHE A 108 22.14 -2.26 4.39
CA PHE A 108 22.90 -1.49 5.39
C PHE A 108 23.83 -2.34 6.27
N ALA A 109 23.65 -3.66 6.39
CA ALA A 109 24.55 -4.50 7.19
C ALA A 109 25.98 -4.60 6.64
N GLY A 110 26.21 -4.23 5.37
CA GLY A 110 27.55 -4.10 4.79
C GLY A 110 28.16 -2.70 4.92
N GLN A 111 27.40 -1.70 5.37
CA GLN A 111 27.82 -0.30 5.39
C GLN A 111 28.22 0.11 6.80
N LYS A 112 29.49 -0.11 7.14
CA LYS A 112 30.21 0.57 8.22
C LYS A 112 30.35 2.07 7.87
N TRP A 113 29.25 2.80 7.76
CA TRP A 113 29.25 4.17 7.25
C TRP A 113 28.90 5.25 8.28
N PHE A 114 28.51 4.88 9.50
CA PHE A 114 28.01 5.87 10.47
C PHE A 114 28.49 5.67 11.91
N ILE A 115 29.74 5.26 12.09
CA ILE A 115 30.42 5.43 13.39
C ILE A 115 31.87 5.84 13.10
N SER A 116 32.09 7.15 13.04
CA SER A 116 33.36 7.84 13.24
C SER A 116 33.18 8.82 14.38
#